data_AF-A0A660RWE2-F1
#
_entry.id   AF-A0A660RWE2-F1
#
_cell.length_a   1.000
_cell.length_b   1.000
_cell.length_c   1.000
_cell.angle_alpha   90.00
_cell.angle_beta   90.00
_cell.angle_gamma   90.00
#
_symmetry.space_group_name_H-M   'P 1'
#
loop_
_entity.id
_entity.type
_entity.pdbx_description
1 polymer ?
#
loop_
_entity_poly.entity_id
_entity_poly.type
_entity_poly.pdbx_seq_one_letter_code
_entity_poly.pdbx_strand_id
1 'polypeptide(L)' 'MRVLEENYQRIKDDRRSFDIRFWQAQGDRAIFEAVWEMLHDYFLIRGKDANESRLQRTVESFRKA' A
#
# COMPACT_ATOMS: atom_id res chain seq x y z
N MET A 1 -18.85 14.77 -5.65
CA MET A 1 -19.04 13.64 -6.59
C MET A 1 -17.74 12.85 -6.58
N ARG A 2 -17.74 11.56 -6.20
CA ARG A 2 -16.52 10.74 -6.30
C ARG A 2 -16.38 10.32 -7.76
N VAL A 3 -15.22 10.60 -8.35
CA VAL A 3 -14.86 10.06 -9.66
C VAL A 3 -14.34 8.65 -9.42
N LEU A 4 -14.90 7.67 -10.12
CA LEU A 4 -14.52 6.28 -10.01
C LEU A 4 -13.72 5.93 -11.27
N GLU A 5 -12.48 5.48 -11.09
CA GLU A 5 -11.58 5.10 -12.18
C GLU A 5 -11.27 3.60 -12.05
N GLU A 6 -11.54 2.84 -13.10
CA GLU A 6 -11.38 1.38 -13.13
C GLU A 6 -10.57 0.99 -14.36
N ASN A 7 -9.78 -0.09 -14.26
CA ASN A 7 -9.01 -0.64 -15.36
C ASN A 7 -9.32 -2.11 -15.56
N TYR A 8 -9.91 -2.43 -16.71
CA TYR A 8 -10.24 -3.80 -17.10
C TYR A 8 -9.20 -4.32 -18.10
N GLN A 9 -8.27 -5.15 -17.62
CA GLN A 9 -7.22 -5.75 -18.45
C GLN A 9 -7.06 -7.23 -18.16
N ARG A 10 -6.53 -7.97 -19.14
CA ARG A 10 -6.11 -9.36 -18.93
C ARG A 10 -4.87 -9.36 -18.05
N ILE A 11 -4.79 -10.28 -17.09
CA ILE A 11 -3.63 -10.44 -16.19
C ILE A 11 -2.30 -10.58 -16.96
N LYS A 12 -2.35 -11.13 -18.19
CA LYS A 12 -1.18 -11.34 -19.04
C LYS A 12 -0.69 -10.09 -19.78
N ASP A 13 -1.49 -9.03 -19.86
CA ASP A 13 -1.16 -7.85 -20.68
C ASP A 13 -0.27 -6.81 -19.95
N ASP A 14 0.11 -7.07 -18.68
CA ASP A 14 0.99 -6.28 -17.78
C ASP A 14 1.20 -4.81 -18.18
N ARG A 15 0.12 -4.03 -18.25
CA ARG A 15 0.20 -2.58 -18.51
C ARG A 15 0.26 -1.83 -17.18
N ARG A 16 1.44 -1.84 -16.57
CA ARG A 16 1.72 -1.04 -15.35
C ARG A 16 1.50 0.46 -15.52
N SER A 17 1.33 0.96 -16.75
CA SER A 17 1.10 2.37 -17.02
C SER A 17 -0.18 2.91 -16.36
N PHE A 18 -1.23 2.08 -16.26
CA PHE A 18 -2.42 2.45 -15.48
C PHE A 18 -2.08 2.55 -14.00
N ASP A 19 -1.50 1.49 -13.42
CA ASP A 19 -1.22 1.41 -11.99
C ASP A 19 -0.30 2.55 -11.55
N ILE A 20 0.77 2.81 -12.31
CA ILE A 20 1.71 3.90 -12.03
C ILE A 20 0.98 5.24 -12.02
N ARG A 21 0.20 5.56 -13.07
CA ARG A 21 -0.53 6.83 -13.14
C ARG A 21 -1.55 6.97 -12.01
N PHE A 22 -2.33 5.92 -11.80
CA PHE A 22 -3.39 5.90 -10.80
C PHE A 22 -2.84 6.15 -9.40
N TRP A 23 -1.80 5.39 -9.01
CA TRP A 23 -1.19 5.54 -7.70
C TRP A 23 -0.46 6.86 -7.53
N GLN A 24 0.28 7.32 -8.54
CA GLN A 24 0.96 8.64 -8.50
C GLN A 24 -0.04 9.80 -8.30
N ALA A 25 -1.27 9.69 -8.81
CA ALA A 25 -2.30 10.73 -8.64
C ALA A 25 -2.89 10.81 -7.22
N GLN A 26 -2.73 9.79 -6.38
CA GLN A 26 -3.31 9.77 -5.02
C GLN A 26 -2.48 10.57 -4.00
N GLY A 27 -1.19 10.74 -4.28
CA GLY A 27 -0.24 11.34 -3.35
C GLY A 27 0.23 10.40 -2.24
N ASP A 28 1.37 10.75 -1.66
CA ASP A 28 2.21 9.89 -0.82
C ASP A 28 1.42 9.30 0.35
N ARG A 29 0.66 10.14 1.05
CA ARG A 29 -0.11 9.75 2.24
C ARG A 29 -1.14 8.67 1.94
N ALA A 30 -1.94 8.85 0.89
CA ALA A 30 -2.99 7.90 0.53
C ALA A 30 -2.42 6.55 0.09
N ILE A 31 -1.26 6.58 -0.60
CA ILE A 31 -0.53 5.36 -0.97
C ILE A 31 -0.08 4.61 0.30
N PHE A 32 0.52 5.31 1.27
CA PHE A 32 0.97 4.70 2.52
C PHE A 32 -0.19 4.15 3.36
N GLU A 33 -1.31 4.87 3.46
CA GLU A 33 -2.52 4.41 4.16
C GLU A 33 -3.07 3.12 3.51
N ALA A 34 -3.17 3.07 2.18
CA ALA A 34 -3.64 1.87 1.47
C ALA A 34 -2.70 0.66 1.66
N VAL A 35 -1.38 0.87 1.57
CA VAL A 35 -0.39 -0.19 1.80
C VAL A 35 -0.44 -0.70 3.24
N TRP A 36 -0.67 0.22 4.20
CA TRP A 36 -0.82 -0.12 5.61
C TRP A 36 -2.02 -1.06 5.83
N GLU A 37 -3.20 -0.70 5.33
CA GLU A 37 -4.40 -1.54 5.43
C GLU A 37 -4.19 -2.93 4.82
N MET A 38 -3.59 -3.00 3.63
CA MET A 38 -3.30 -4.27 2.96
C MET A 38 -2.38 -5.18 3.78
N LEU A 39 -1.40 -4.62 4.48
CA LEU A 39 -0.50 -5.38 5.33
C LEU A 39 -1.13 -5.81 6.64
N HIS A 40 -1.95 -4.95 7.25
CA HIS A 40 -2.74 -5.29 8.42
C HIS A 40 -3.63 -6.51 8.14
N ASP A 41 -4.35 -6.49 7.01
CA ASP A 41 -5.20 -7.60 6.57
C ASP A 41 -4.39 -8.87 6.33
N TYR A 42 -3.21 -8.75 5.69
CA TYR A 42 -2.31 -9.89 5.52
C TYR A 42 -1.90 -10.50 6.87
N PHE A 43 -1.51 -9.70 7.86
CA PHE A 43 -1.13 -10.22 9.17
C PHE A 43 -2.30 -10.89 9.89
N LEU A 44 -3.48 -10.28 9.84
CA LEU A 44 -4.71 -10.82 10.41
C LEU A 44 -5.05 -12.19 9.81
N ILE A 45 -5.03 -12.32 8.49
CA ILE A 45 -5.29 -13.57 7.77
C ILE A 45 -4.25 -14.65 8.14
N ARG A 46 -3.00 -14.26 8.40
CA ARG A 46 -1.91 -15.18 8.74
C ARG A 46 -1.81 -15.48 10.24
N GLY A 47 -2.72 -14.96 11.07
CA GLY A 47 -2.72 -15.15 12.52
C GLY A 47 -1.47 -14.56 13.20
N LYS A 48 -0.86 -13.55 12.59
CA LYS A 48 0.30 -12.83 13.12
C LYS A 48 -0.16 -11.55 13.78
N ASP A 49 0.60 -11.05 14.75
CA ASP A 49 0.31 -9.75 15.36
C ASP A 49 0.44 -8.63 14.32
N ALA A 50 -0.68 -7.94 14.06
CA ALA A 50 -0.74 -6.84 13.11
C ALA A 50 -0.23 -5.51 13.70
N ASN A 51 -0.04 -5.44 15.03
CA ASN A 51 0.43 -4.24 15.73
C ASN A 51 1.96 -4.05 15.66
N GLU A 52 2.73 -5.07 15.22
CA GLU A 52 4.19 -5.02 15.15
C GLU A 52 4.75 -4.76 13.74
N SER A 53 3.90 -4.31 12.80
CA SER A 53 4.33 -4.04 11.42
C SER A 53 5.47 -3.02 11.39
N ARG A 54 6.54 -3.36 10.65
CA ARG A 54 7.75 -2.53 10.52
C ARG A 54 7.47 -1.11 10.01
N LEU A 55 6.37 -0.91 9.30
CA LEU A 55 5.95 0.39 8.74
C LEU A 55 5.33 1.33 9.78
N GLN A 56 4.90 0.83 10.93
CA GLN A 56 4.34 1.64 12.04
C GLN A 56 5.28 1.75 13.24
N ARG A 57 6.57 1.45 13.08
CA ARG A 57 7.50 1.66 14.17
C ARG A 57 7.57 3.15 14.50
N THR A 58 6.99 3.53 15.65
CA THR A 58 7.13 4.86 16.28
C THR A 58 8.58 5.19 16.60
N VAL A 59 9.47 4.21 16.57
CA VAL A 59 10.90 4.34 16.90
C VAL A 59 11.74 3.99 15.68
N GLU A 60 12.22 5.04 15.00
CA GLU A 60 13.38 4.95 14.13
C GLU A 60 14.59 4.65 15.03
N SER A 61 15.18 3.45 14.89
CA SER A 61 16.44 3.17 15.58
C SER A 61 17.55 3.94 14.87
N PHE A 62 17.81 5.19 15.29
CA PHE A 62 19.00 5.92 14.88
C PHE A 62 20.23 5.14 15.35
N ARG A 63 20.92 4.46 14.43
CA ARG A 63 22.25 3.93 14.71
C ARG A 63 23.26 5.05 14.52
N LYS A 64 24.15 5.23 15.50
CA LYS A 64 25.32 6.13 15.38
C LYS A 64 26.15 5.71 14.17
N ALA A 65 26.59 6.72 13.40
CA ALA A 65 27.59 6.60 12.36
C ALA A 65 28.96 6.21 12.95
#